data_AF-A0A377ZHH4-F1
#
_entry.id   AF-A0A377ZHH4-F1
#
_cell.length_a   1.000
_cell.length_b   1.000
_cell.length_c   1.000
_cell.angle_alpha   90.00
_cell.angle_beta   90.00
_cell.angle_gamma   90.00
#
_symmetry.space_group_name_H-M   'P 1'
#
loop_
_entity.id
_entity.type
_entity.pdbx_description
1 polymer ?
#
loop_
_entity_poly.entity_id
_entity_poly.type
_entity_poly.pdbx_seq_one_letter_code
_entity_poly.pdbx_strand_id
1 'polypeptide(L)'
;MVCVLQNGVEQRQQFAPLTGGATVLPSVVWFPAQRDADASVWLRATPRLTLPDLPGAERVQQALAGTRCAVDLAADFTTVAWRKLLQNAVAGLMVLTGRRAGMFAREDITALGLAYLRECLQVARAEGPP
;
A
#
# COMPACT_ATOMS: atom_id res chain seq x y z
N MET A 1 6.06 16.94 10.37
CA MET A 1 5.22 16.00 9.58
C MET A 1 5.98 14.68 9.49
N VAL A 2 5.27 13.56 9.54
CA VAL A 2 5.83 12.20 9.43
C VAL A 2 5.09 11.48 8.32
N CYS A 3 5.79 11.15 7.22
CA CYS A 3 5.22 10.34 6.14
C CYS A 3 5.44 8.85 6.44
N VAL A 4 4.36 8.08 6.50
CA VAL A 4 4.39 6.65 6.87
C VAL A 4 4.30 5.80 5.61
N LEU A 5 5.38 5.06 5.31
CA LEU A 5 5.47 4.13 4.19
C LEU A 5 5.17 2.70 4.64
N GLN A 6 3.90 2.46 4.98
CA GLN A 6 3.41 1.17 5.46
C GLN A 6 2.16 0.75 4.68
N ASN A 7 2.05 -0.54 4.38
CA ASN A 7 0.80 -1.13 3.90
C ASN A 7 -0.31 -1.03 4.95
N GLY A 8 -1.56 -1.16 4.52
CA GLY A 8 -2.74 -1.05 5.38
C GLY A 8 -3.45 0.29 5.22
N VAL A 9 -4.42 0.55 6.10
CA VAL A 9 -5.29 1.74 6.05
C VAL A 9 -5.32 2.52 7.38
N GLU A 10 -4.58 2.06 8.39
CA GLU A 10 -4.67 2.53 9.79
C GLU A 10 -3.50 3.43 10.20
N GLN A 11 -2.64 3.87 9.27
CA GLN A 11 -1.37 4.54 9.57
C GLN A 11 -1.57 5.79 10.44
N ARG A 12 -2.62 6.57 10.22
CA ARG A 12 -2.90 7.76 11.03
C ARG A 12 -3.15 7.39 12.49
N GLN A 13 -4.05 6.44 12.72
CA GLN A 13 -4.43 5.98 14.05
C GLN A 13 -3.24 5.34 14.78
N GLN A 14 -2.48 4.49 14.10
CA GLN A 14 -1.34 3.78 14.68
C GLN A 14 -0.20 4.73 15.08
N PHE A 15 0.10 5.76 14.28
CA PHE A 15 1.28 6.59 14.49
C PHE A 15 0.99 7.94 15.16
N ALA A 16 -0.24 8.46 15.14
CA ALA A 16 -0.59 9.70 15.84
C ALA A 16 -0.01 9.79 17.28
N PRO A 17 -0.15 8.77 18.15
CA PRO A 17 0.38 8.84 19.52
C PRO A 17 1.91 8.81 19.61
N LEU A 18 2.62 8.43 18.53
CA LEU A 18 4.07 8.25 18.52
C LEU A 18 4.85 9.46 17.97
N THR A 19 4.14 10.45 17.41
CA THR A 19 4.76 11.53 16.62
C THR A 19 4.97 12.84 17.36
N GLY A 20 4.64 12.90 18.67
CA GLY A 20 4.80 14.12 19.47
C GLY A 20 3.99 15.32 18.93
N GLY A 21 2.82 15.05 18.33
CA GLY A 21 1.95 16.08 17.75
C GLY A 21 2.25 16.44 16.28
N ALA A 22 3.24 15.82 15.64
CA ALA A 22 3.47 16.04 14.22
C ALA A 22 2.36 15.43 13.36
N THR A 23 1.98 16.11 12.28
CA THR A 23 1.01 15.58 11.30
C THR A 23 1.51 14.26 10.70
N VAL A 24 0.73 13.20 10.84
CA VAL A 24 0.96 11.91 10.16
C VAL A 24 0.38 11.97 8.75
N LEU A 25 1.22 11.71 7.74
CA LEU A 25 0.84 11.63 6.34
C LEU A 25 0.91 10.16 5.90
N PRO A 26 -0.23 9.46 5.68
CA PRO A 26 -0.21 8.10 5.18
C PRO A 26 0.28 8.07 3.72
N SER A 27 0.72 6.91 3.26
CA SER A 27 1.10 6.69 1.87
C SER A 27 0.71 5.29 1.40
N VAL A 28 0.57 5.15 0.09
CA VAL A 28 0.49 3.85 -0.58
C VAL A 28 1.78 3.61 -1.36
N VAL A 29 2.42 2.48 -1.10
CA VAL A 29 3.69 2.07 -1.72
C VAL A 29 3.42 1.13 -2.89
N TRP A 30 3.86 1.52 -4.09
CA TRP A 30 3.63 0.79 -5.35
C TRP A 30 4.91 0.22 -5.95
N PHE A 31 5.56 -0.70 -5.25
CA PHE A 31 6.63 -1.49 -5.86
C PHE A 31 6.95 -2.75 -5.06
N PRO A 32 7.22 -3.88 -5.74
CA PRO A 32 7.90 -5.01 -5.14
C PRO A 32 9.38 -4.69 -4.89
N ALA A 33 9.79 -4.81 -3.63
CA ALA A 33 11.18 -4.75 -3.21
C ALA A 33 11.52 -6.02 -2.41
N GLN A 34 12.71 -6.58 -2.64
CA GLN A 34 13.23 -7.69 -1.86
C GLN A 34 14.60 -7.30 -1.33
N ARG A 35 14.82 -7.53 -0.02
CA ARG A 35 16.13 -7.36 0.60
C ARG A 35 16.93 -8.65 0.42
N ASP A 36 18.17 -8.53 -0.03
CA ASP A 36 19.13 -9.63 -0.10
C ASP A 36 19.99 -9.69 1.16
N ALA A 37 20.68 -10.83 1.35
CA ALA A 37 21.45 -11.12 2.56
C ALA A 37 22.62 -10.14 2.80
N ASP A 38 23.13 -9.53 1.74
CA ASP A 38 24.20 -8.53 1.75
C ASP A 38 23.71 -7.10 2.06
N ALA A 39 22.44 -6.97 2.49
CA ALA A 39 21.74 -5.71 2.72
C ALA A 39 21.44 -4.87 1.47
N SER A 40 21.68 -5.39 0.26
CA SER A 40 21.18 -4.78 -0.96
C SER A 40 19.65 -4.94 -1.08
N VAL A 41 19.03 -4.10 -1.91
CA VAL A 41 17.58 -4.13 -2.18
C VAL A 41 17.34 -4.24 -3.67
N TRP A 42 16.74 -5.34 -4.09
CA TRP A 42 16.29 -5.54 -5.45
C TRP A 42 14.89 -4.95 -5.65
N LEU A 43 14.83 -3.85 -6.40
CA LEU A 43 13.59 -3.25 -6.87
C LEU A 43 13.15 -3.96 -8.16
N ARG A 44 11.96 -4.55 -8.14
CA ARG A 44 11.43 -5.34 -9.26
C ARG A 44 10.45 -4.56 -10.15
N ALA A 45 10.17 -3.31 -9.79
CA ALA A 45 9.45 -2.34 -10.61
C ALA A 45 9.88 -0.91 -10.27
N THR A 46 9.51 0.05 -11.12
CA THR A 46 9.73 1.48 -10.86
C THR A 46 9.00 1.89 -9.58
N PRO A 47 9.72 2.46 -8.58
CA PRO A 47 9.10 2.83 -7.33
C PRO A 47 8.18 4.04 -7.49
N ARG A 48 7.01 3.95 -6.85
CA ARG A 48 6.02 5.02 -6.81
C ARG A 48 5.31 5.04 -5.46
N LEU A 49 4.98 6.24 -5.00
CA LEU A 49 4.13 6.49 -3.85
C LEU A 49 2.86 7.22 -4.29
N THR A 50 1.75 6.96 -3.60
CA THR A 50 0.59 7.85 -3.65
C THR A 50 0.35 8.39 -2.25
N LEU A 51 0.11 9.70 -2.13
CA LEU A 51 -0.18 10.40 -0.88
C LEU A 51 -1.57 11.04 -0.97
N PRO A 52 -2.25 11.31 0.15
CA PRO A 52 -3.44 12.14 0.10
C PRO A 52 -3.07 13.57 -0.29
N ASP A 53 -3.89 14.18 -1.13
CA ASP A 53 -3.76 15.59 -1.52
C ASP A 53 -4.19 16.49 -0.34
N LEU A 54 -3.23 16.75 0.55
CA LEU A 54 -3.41 17.52 1.77
C LEU A 54 -2.29 18.55 1.90
N PRO A 55 -2.51 19.68 2.60
CA PRO A 55 -1.48 20.66 2.84
C PRO A 55 -0.21 20.03 3.45
N GLY A 56 0.93 20.23 2.81
CA GLY A 56 2.23 19.71 3.23
C GLY A 56 2.66 18.43 2.51
N ALA A 57 1.78 17.75 1.76
CA ALA A 57 2.14 16.56 0.99
C ALA A 57 3.16 16.86 -0.13
N GLU A 58 3.13 18.08 -0.67
CA GLU A 58 4.09 18.57 -1.66
C GLU A 58 5.54 18.54 -1.16
N ARG A 59 5.76 18.64 0.16
CA ARG A 59 7.10 18.53 0.75
C ARG A 59 7.71 17.14 0.53
N VAL A 60 6.88 16.09 0.48
CA VAL A 60 7.36 14.73 0.17
C VAL A 60 7.69 14.61 -1.33
N GLN A 61 6.89 15.22 -2.20
CA GLN A 61 7.21 15.29 -3.64
C GLN A 61 8.54 16.01 -3.87
N GLN A 62 8.76 17.14 -3.20
CA GLN A 62 10.01 17.89 -3.27
C GLN A 62 11.19 17.10 -2.73
N ALA A 63 11.03 16.42 -1.59
CA ALA A 63 12.09 15.62 -0.98
C ALA A 63 12.53 14.42 -1.86
N LEU A 64 11.61 13.89 -2.68
CA LEU A 64 11.89 12.79 -3.61
C LEU A 64 12.11 13.25 -5.06
N ALA A 65 12.08 14.57 -5.33
CA ALA A 65 12.32 15.11 -6.64
C ALA A 65 13.74 14.76 -7.13
N GLY A 66 13.86 14.36 -8.40
CA GLY A 66 15.13 13.92 -8.98
C GLY A 66 15.58 12.52 -8.57
N THR A 67 14.87 11.84 -7.66
CA THR A 67 15.10 10.43 -7.36
C THR A 67 14.39 9.52 -8.39
N ARG A 68 14.56 8.20 -8.24
CA ARG A 68 13.84 7.20 -9.05
C ARG A 68 12.39 6.98 -8.61
N CYS A 69 11.95 7.59 -7.50
CA CYS A 69 10.63 7.36 -6.93
C CYS A 69 9.65 8.46 -7.33
N ALA A 70 8.62 8.08 -8.11
CA ALA A 70 7.51 8.98 -8.41
C ALA A 70 6.60 9.16 -7.18
N VAL A 71 5.98 10.33 -7.05
CA VAL A 71 5.05 10.65 -5.94
C VAL A 71 3.82 11.33 -6.50
N ASP A 72 2.69 10.63 -6.45
CA ASP A 72 1.38 11.15 -6.86
C ASP A 72 0.59 11.64 -5.65
N LEU A 73 -0.24 12.68 -5.85
CA LEU A 73 -1.24 13.12 -4.88
C LEU A 73 -2.62 12.64 -5.34
N ALA A 74 -3.42 12.14 -4.40
CA ALA A 74 -4.76 11.65 -4.66
C ALA A 74 -5.78 12.41 -3.81
N ALA A 75 -6.78 13.00 -4.48
CA ALA A 75 -7.93 13.60 -3.81
C ALA A 75 -8.75 12.54 -3.05
N ASP A 76 -8.97 11.38 -3.66
CA ASP A 76 -9.60 10.23 -3.02
C ASP A 76 -8.56 9.17 -2.61
N PHE A 77 -7.81 9.48 -1.57
CA PHE A 77 -6.77 8.59 -1.05
C PHE A 77 -7.34 7.31 -0.42
N THR A 78 -8.54 7.38 0.17
CA THR A 78 -9.18 6.24 0.84
C THR A 78 -9.40 5.10 -0.15
N THR A 79 -9.95 5.40 -1.33
CA THR A 79 -10.10 4.42 -2.41
C THR A 79 -8.76 3.84 -2.88
N VAL A 80 -7.71 4.66 -2.97
CA VAL A 80 -6.36 4.18 -3.35
C VAL A 80 -5.80 3.23 -2.29
N ALA A 81 -5.93 3.57 -1.02
CA ALA A 81 -5.44 2.77 0.10
C ALA A 81 -6.18 1.42 0.20
N TRP A 82 -7.51 1.42 0.09
CA TRP A 82 -8.30 0.19 0.08
C TRP A 82 -7.99 -0.70 -1.13
N ARG A 83 -7.84 -0.12 -2.32
CA ARG A 83 -7.41 -0.87 -3.51
C ARG A 83 -6.07 -1.58 -3.29
N LYS A 84 -5.11 -0.91 -2.65
CA LYS A 84 -3.84 -1.54 -2.27
C LYS A 84 -4.03 -2.63 -1.22
N LEU A 85 -4.86 -2.37 -0.20
CA LEU A 85 -5.14 -3.35 0.85
C LEU A 85 -5.76 -4.62 0.28
N LEU A 86 -6.72 -4.52 -0.64
CA LEU A 86 -7.31 -5.69 -1.32
C LEU A 86 -6.25 -6.52 -2.06
N GLN A 87 -5.33 -5.88 -2.77
CA GLN A 87 -4.20 -6.57 -3.42
C GLN A 87 -3.29 -7.28 -2.40
N ASN A 88 -3.02 -6.65 -1.26
CA ASN A 88 -2.20 -7.25 -0.20
C ASN A 88 -2.94 -8.38 0.54
N ALA A 89 -4.26 -8.26 0.72
CA ALA A 89 -5.09 -9.25 1.38
C ALA A 89 -5.05 -10.57 0.58
N VAL A 90 -5.37 -10.53 -0.72
CA VAL A 90 -5.33 -11.74 -1.55
C VAL A 90 -3.90 -12.31 -1.67
N ALA A 91 -2.88 -11.44 -1.66
CA ALA A 91 -1.49 -11.87 -1.60
C ALA A 91 -1.15 -12.67 -0.32
N GLY A 92 -1.92 -12.53 0.76
CA GLY A 92 -1.79 -13.34 1.98
C GLY A 92 -1.93 -14.86 1.74
N LEU A 93 -2.66 -15.29 0.70
CA LEU A 93 -2.77 -16.70 0.32
C LEU A 93 -1.42 -17.31 -0.09
N MET A 94 -0.49 -16.49 -0.60
CA MET A 94 0.88 -16.92 -0.90
C MET A 94 1.66 -17.33 0.35
N VAL A 95 1.35 -16.72 1.50
CA VAL A 95 1.97 -17.07 2.79
C VAL A 95 1.48 -18.45 3.24
N LEU A 96 0.16 -18.67 3.21
CA LEU A 96 -0.44 -19.94 3.65
C LEU A 96 0.01 -21.13 2.81
N THR A 97 0.21 -20.91 1.51
CA THR A 97 0.55 -21.99 0.57
C THR A 97 2.06 -22.14 0.34
N GLY A 98 2.87 -21.18 0.78
CA GLY A 98 4.30 -21.13 0.47
C GLY A 98 4.59 -20.99 -1.03
N ARG A 99 3.65 -20.45 -1.82
CA ARG A 99 3.77 -20.30 -3.28
C ARG A 99 3.87 -18.83 -3.69
N ARG A 100 4.46 -18.59 -4.85
CA ARG A 100 4.47 -17.26 -5.51
C ARG A 100 3.18 -17.05 -6.31
N ALA A 101 3.00 -15.83 -6.84
CA ALA A 101 1.80 -15.40 -7.54
C ALA A 101 1.35 -16.30 -8.72
N GLY A 102 2.23 -17.13 -9.28
CA GLY A 102 1.85 -18.13 -10.29
C GLY A 102 0.78 -19.12 -9.82
N MET A 103 0.57 -19.29 -8.50
CA MET A 103 -0.52 -20.11 -7.95
C MET A 103 -1.91 -19.62 -8.41
N PHE A 104 -2.08 -18.32 -8.66
CA PHE A 104 -3.35 -17.74 -9.09
C PHE A 104 -3.74 -18.07 -10.54
N ALA A 105 -2.89 -18.80 -11.28
CA ALA A 105 -3.24 -19.36 -12.58
C ALA A 105 -4.15 -20.60 -12.47
N ARG A 106 -4.26 -21.22 -11.28
CA ARG A 106 -5.21 -22.30 -11.05
C ARG A 106 -6.60 -21.74 -10.80
N GLU A 107 -7.59 -22.24 -11.55
CA GLU A 107 -8.97 -21.75 -11.50
C GLU A 107 -9.59 -21.82 -10.10
N ASP A 108 -9.30 -22.88 -9.34
CA ASP A 108 -9.78 -23.05 -7.97
C ASP A 108 -9.27 -21.95 -7.02
N ILE A 109 -7.99 -21.60 -7.15
CA ILE A 109 -7.36 -20.51 -6.37
C ILE A 109 -7.86 -19.14 -6.83
N THR A 110 -8.06 -18.94 -8.14
CA THR A 110 -8.65 -17.70 -8.66
C THR A 110 -10.07 -17.49 -8.11
N ALA A 111 -10.89 -18.54 -8.12
CA ALA A 111 -12.27 -18.49 -7.61
C ALA A 111 -12.29 -18.16 -6.12
N LEU A 112 -11.44 -18.82 -5.32
CA LEU A 112 -11.26 -18.51 -3.90
C LEU A 112 -10.81 -17.06 -3.68
N GLY A 113 -9.79 -16.60 -4.42
CA GLY A 113 -9.26 -15.25 -4.32
C GLY A 113 -10.33 -14.19 -4.66
N LEU A 114 -11.17 -14.43 -5.67
CA LEU A 114 -12.25 -13.53 -6.04
C LEU A 114 -13.36 -13.50 -4.97
N ALA A 115 -13.73 -14.65 -4.40
CA ALA A 115 -14.70 -14.71 -3.31
C ALA A 115 -14.21 -13.90 -2.11
N TYR A 116 -12.95 -14.11 -1.70
CA TYR A 116 -12.33 -13.37 -0.61
C TYR A 116 -12.25 -11.86 -0.89
N LEU A 117 -11.86 -11.45 -2.10
CA LEU A 117 -11.82 -10.03 -2.48
C LEU A 117 -13.21 -9.37 -2.43
N ARG A 118 -14.30 -10.10 -2.71
CA ARG A 118 -15.67 -9.58 -2.59
C ARG A 118 -16.03 -9.30 -1.13
N GLU A 119 -15.62 -10.16 -0.20
CA GLU A 119 -15.80 -9.92 1.25
C GLU A 119 -15.01 -8.68 1.68
N CYS A 120 -13.74 -8.56 1.29
CA CYS A 120 -12.94 -7.36 1.59
C CYS A 120 -13.56 -6.09 1.01
N LEU A 121 -14.11 -6.16 -0.21
CA LEU A 121 -14.76 -5.01 -0.86
C LEU A 121 -16.04 -4.58 -0.14
N GLN A 122 -16.79 -5.51 0.45
CA GLN A 122 -17.97 -5.15 1.26
C GLN A 122 -17.57 -4.32 2.48
N VAL A 123 -16.47 -4.69 3.16
CA VAL A 123 -15.92 -3.91 4.28
C VAL A 123 -15.40 -2.56 3.79
N ALA A 124 -14.62 -2.53 2.70
CA ALA A 124 -14.07 -1.29 2.15
C ALA A 124 -15.17 -0.24 1.88
N ARG A 125 -16.29 -0.67 1.28
CA ARG A 125 -17.46 0.17 1.00
C ARG A 125 -18.15 0.70 2.25
N ALA A 126 -18.09 -0.04 3.36
CA ALA A 126 -18.66 0.40 4.63
C ALA A 126 -17.77 1.44 5.34
N GLU A 127 -16.45 1.37 5.12
CA GLU A 127 -15.44 2.23 5.75
C GLU A 127 -15.23 3.58 5.04
N GLY A 128 -15.61 3.70 3.76
CA GLY A 128 -15.39 4.93 2.98
C GLY A 128 -15.48 4.69 1.47
N PRO A 129 -15.09 5.66 0.62
CA PRO A 129 -15.39 5.58 -0.80
C PRO A 129 -14.74 4.37 -1.50
N PRO A 130 -15.40 3.82 -2.54
CA PRO A 130 -15.18 2.48 -3.12
C PRO A 130 -14.05 2.35 -4.15
#